data_AF-A0A7D9E6P3-F1
#
_entry.id   AF-A0A7D9E6P3-F1
#
_cell.length_a   1.000
_cell.length_b   1.000
_cell.length_c   1.000
_cell.angle_alpha   90.00
_cell.angle_beta   90.00
_cell.angle_gamma   90.00
#
_symmetry.space_group_name_H-M   'P 1'
#
loop_
_entity.id
_entity.type
_entity.pdbx_description
1 polymer ?
#
loop_
_entity_poly.entity_id
_entity_poly.type
_entity_poly.pdbx_seq_one_letter_code
_entity_poly.pdbx_strand_id
1 'polypeptide(L)'
;MFLFGHHFTLVTDHKPLEIIYGTTRSKPSARIERWVLRLQPYHFNVIYKPGATNPADYLSRHPASPRMSHPDRMAEEYVNFIERHTAPRAMPLDEIATATRADKTLSTLVTCLRTNKWSTDILTSFKHIKQSPT
;
A
#
# COMPACT_ATOMS: atom_id res chain seq x y z
N MET A 1 5.64 -15.61 -1.18
CA MET A 1 4.75 -14.71 -0.42
C MET A 1 4.07 -15.54 0.65
N PHE A 2 4.61 -15.59 1.87
CA PHE A 2 4.25 -16.62 2.86
C PHE A 2 3.31 -16.14 3.98
N LEU A 3 3.12 -14.83 4.16
CA LEU A 3 2.39 -14.26 5.31
C LEU A 3 1.17 -13.41 4.90
N PHE A 4 0.99 -13.13 3.62
CA PHE A 4 -0.13 -12.30 3.16
C PHE A 4 -1.45 -13.06 3.29
N GLY A 5 -2.46 -12.42 3.87
CA GLY A 5 -3.78 -13.05 4.11
C GLY A 5 -3.82 -14.01 5.31
N HIS A 6 -2.68 -14.28 5.98
CA HIS A 6 -2.62 -15.13 7.16
C HIS A 6 -2.44 -14.31 8.43
N HIS A 7 -3.11 -14.72 9.51
CA HIS A 7 -2.83 -14.18 10.84
C HIS A 7 -1.58 -14.84 11.42
N PHE A 8 -0.65 -14.04 11.94
CA PHE A 8 0.56 -14.57 12.57
C PHE A 8 0.98 -13.77 13.81
N THR A 9 1.95 -14.29 14.54
CA THR A 9 2.52 -13.62 15.72
C THR A 9 3.93 -13.14 15.40
N LEU A 10 4.16 -11.84 15.58
CA LEU A 10 5.46 -11.21 15.46
C LEU A 10 6.14 -11.18 16.84
N VAL A 11 7.13 -12.03 17.04
CA VAL A 11 7.94 -12.05 18.26
C VAL A 11 9.16 -11.14 18.08
N THR A 12 9.35 -10.18 18.98
CA THR A 12 10.45 -9.21 18.92
C THR A 12 11.00 -8.90 20.31
N ASP A 13 12.28 -8.57 20.38
CA ASP A 13 12.92 -8.03 21.58
C ASP A 13 12.75 -6.50 21.73
N HIS A 14 11.97 -5.87 20.86
CA HIS A 14 11.71 -4.44 20.90
C HIS A 14 10.41 -4.10 21.64
N LYS A 15 10.47 -4.05 22.99
CA LYS A 15 9.31 -3.81 23.88
C LYS A 15 8.41 -2.62 23.47
N PRO A 16 8.92 -1.46 23.00
CA PRO A 16 8.03 -0.39 22.53
C PRO A 16 7.07 -0.78 21.41
N LEU A 17 7.40 -1.76 20.55
CA LEU A 17 6.52 -2.17 19.45
C LEU A 17 5.25 -2.85 19.97
N GLU A 18 5.33 -3.58 21.08
CA GLU A 18 4.17 -4.17 21.74
C GLU A 18 3.15 -3.09 22.15
N ILE A 19 3.63 -1.97 22.68
CA ILE A 19 2.78 -0.84 23.09
C ILE A 19 2.20 -0.12 21.86
N ILE A 20 3.04 0.13 20.85
CA ILE A 20 2.66 0.86 19.63
C ILE A 20 1.54 0.13 18.89
N TYR A 21 1.67 -1.18 18.71
CA TYR A 21 0.70 -2.00 17.96
C TYR A 21 -0.44 -2.55 18.84
N GLY A 22 -0.26 -2.61 20.17
CA GLY A 22 -1.29 -3.09 21.10
C GLY A 22 -2.27 -2.02 21.59
N THR A 23 -1.94 -0.73 21.47
CA THR A 23 -2.79 0.37 21.99
C THR A 23 -3.28 1.29 20.87
N THR A 24 -4.60 1.48 20.75
CA THR A 24 -5.25 2.38 19.78
C THR A 24 -4.89 3.88 19.97
N ARG A 25 -4.30 4.26 21.10
CA ARG A 25 -3.98 5.66 21.45
C ARG A 25 -2.49 6.01 21.40
N SER A 26 -1.64 5.12 20.89
CA SER A 26 -0.21 5.44 20.76
C SER A 26 0.01 6.55 19.72
N LYS A 27 0.94 7.47 19.99
CA LYS A 27 1.40 8.48 19.02
C LYS A 27 2.83 8.11 18.57
N PRO A 28 2.96 7.19 17.61
CA PRO A 28 4.27 6.79 17.12
C PRO A 28 5.02 7.94 16.44
N SER A 29 6.35 7.83 16.36
CA SER A 29 7.13 8.76 15.55
C SER A 29 6.83 8.57 14.06
N ALA A 30 7.09 9.58 13.23
CA ALA A 30 6.92 9.50 11.77
C ALA A 30 7.66 8.30 11.13
N ARG A 31 8.79 7.87 11.73
CA ARG A 31 9.49 6.65 11.29
C ARG A 31 8.62 5.41 11.48
N ILE A 32 8.00 5.28 12.65
CA ILE A 32 7.15 4.14 12.99
C ILE A 32 5.82 4.21 12.23
N GLU A 33 5.22 5.38 12.05
CA GLU A 33 4.00 5.53 11.23
C GLU A 33 4.20 5.02 9.81
N ARG A 34 5.36 5.30 9.19
CA ARG A 34 5.70 4.73 7.87
C ARG A 34 5.78 3.20 7.88
N TRP A 35 6.27 2.61 8.98
CA TRP A 35 6.27 1.15 9.13
C TRP A 35 4.85 0.61 9.30
N VAL A 36 4.01 1.27 10.11
CA VAL A 36 2.59 0.91 10.29
C VAL A 36 1.87 0.88 8.94
N LEU A 37 2.03 1.92 8.11
CA LEU A 37 1.43 1.99 6.78
C LEU A 37 1.91 0.86 5.85
N ARG A 38 3.21 0.55 5.87
CA ARG A 38 3.76 -0.56 5.07
C ARG A 38 3.28 -1.93 5.54
N LEU A 39 3.04 -2.06 6.84
CA LEU A 39 2.61 -3.31 7.47
C LEU A 39 1.08 -3.46 7.53
N GLN A 40 0.33 -2.42 7.15
CA GLN A 40 -1.14 -2.41 7.11
C GLN A 40 -1.77 -3.60 6.36
N PRO A 41 -1.19 -4.15 5.26
CA PRO A 41 -1.75 -5.31 4.59
C PRO A 41 -1.59 -6.64 5.37
N TYR A 42 -0.78 -6.66 6.43
CA TYR A 42 -0.52 -7.86 7.22
C TYR A 42 -1.35 -7.87 8.50
N HIS A 43 -1.83 -9.05 8.88
CA HIS A 43 -2.60 -9.22 10.10
C HIS A 43 -1.77 -9.96 11.15
N PHE A 44 -1.33 -9.26 12.20
CA PHE A 44 -0.45 -9.85 13.20
C PHE A 44 -0.62 -9.25 14.60
N ASN A 45 -0.22 -10.03 15.60
CA ASN A 45 -0.05 -9.58 16.98
C ASN A 45 1.44 -9.48 17.32
N VAL A 46 1.84 -8.43 18.05
CA VAL A 46 3.22 -8.24 18.51
C VAL A 46 3.38 -8.79 19.92
N ILE A 47 4.40 -9.62 20.15
CA ILE A 47 4.76 -10.15 21.47
C ILE A 47 6.21 -9.80 21.78
N TYR A 48 6.44 -9.18 22.93
CA TYR A 48 7.80 -8.97 23.42
C TYR A 48 8.44 -10.25 23.97
N LYS A 49 9.68 -10.52 23.56
CA LYS A 49 10.52 -11.59 24.14
C LYS A 49 11.94 -11.08 24.39
N PRO A 50 12.53 -11.24 25.59
CA PRO A 50 13.90 -10.80 25.86
C PRO A 50 14.91 -11.40 24.87
N GLY A 51 15.86 -10.57 24.40
CA GLY A 51 16.85 -10.94 23.39
C GLY A 51 17.63 -12.23 23.70
N ALA A 52 17.99 -12.45 24.97
CA ALA A 52 18.68 -13.67 25.42
C ALA A 52 17.90 -14.98 25.13
N THR A 53 16.57 -14.88 24.98
CA THR A 53 15.69 -16.01 24.66
C THR A 53 15.11 -15.93 23.26
N ASN A 54 15.49 -14.92 22.47
CA ASN A 54 15.01 -14.70 21.12
C ASN A 54 15.97 -15.37 20.11
N PRO A 55 15.55 -16.44 19.41
CA PRO A 55 16.41 -17.10 18.42
C PRO A 55 16.90 -16.15 17.31
N ALA A 56 16.15 -15.08 17.02
CA ALA A 56 16.54 -14.10 16.02
C ALA A 56 17.79 -13.29 16.41
N ASP A 57 18.13 -13.18 17.70
CA ASP A 57 19.35 -12.49 18.16
C ASP A 57 20.62 -13.25 17.73
N TYR A 58 20.58 -14.58 17.71
CA TYR A 58 21.71 -15.37 17.20
C TYR A 58 21.95 -15.11 15.72
N LEU A 59 20.88 -15.12 14.91
CA LEU A 59 20.95 -14.91 13.46
C LEU A 59 21.40 -13.48 13.10
N SER A 60 20.99 -12.47 13.87
CA SER A 60 21.40 -11.09 13.64
C SER A 60 22.88 -10.84 13.97
N ARG A 61 23.43 -11.58 14.94
CA ARG A 61 24.85 -11.51 15.34
C ARG A 61 25.79 -12.37 14.48
N HIS A 62 25.25 -13.39 13.81
CA HIS A 62 26.01 -14.32 12.98
C HIS A 62 25.47 -14.30 11.54
N PRO A 63 25.66 -13.20 10.80
CA PRO A 63 25.23 -13.13 9.42
C PRO A 63 25.94 -14.22 8.61
N ALA A 64 25.17 -14.98 7.84
CA ALA A 64 25.73 -15.98 6.94
C ALA A 64 26.70 -15.32 5.94
N SER A 65 27.81 -15.99 5.64
CA SER A 65 28.74 -15.52 4.62
C SER A 65 27.99 -15.34 3.30
N PRO A 66 28.13 -14.19 2.60
CA PRO A 66 27.35 -13.85 1.41
C PRO A 66 27.55 -14.82 0.22
N ARG A 67 28.44 -15.80 0.37
CA ARG A 67 28.72 -16.83 -0.63
C ARG A 67 27.81 -18.07 -0.53
N MET A 68 26.99 -18.22 0.51
CA MET A 68 26.20 -19.45 0.74
C MET A 68 24.70 -19.34 0.40
N SER A 69 24.17 -18.18 0.04
CA SER A 69 22.74 -17.98 -0.30
C SER A 69 22.50 -17.74 -1.79
N HIS A 70 22.87 -18.70 -2.64
CA HIS A 70 22.54 -18.66 -4.06
C HIS A 70 21.03 -18.76 -4.43
N PRO A 71 20.14 -19.41 -3.65
CA PRO A 71 18.71 -19.44 -3.99
C PRO A 71 17.97 -18.12 -3.71
N ASP A 72 18.30 -17.43 -2.62
CA ASP A 72 17.59 -16.22 -2.17
C ASP A 72 17.82 -15.03 -3.11
N ARG A 73 19.04 -14.92 -3.67
CA ARG A 73 19.35 -13.90 -4.68
C ARG A 73 18.48 -14.02 -5.92
N MET A 74 18.22 -15.25 -6.40
CA MET A 74 17.39 -15.45 -7.59
C MET A 74 15.93 -15.08 -7.34
N ALA A 75 15.39 -15.42 -6.16
CA ALA A 75 14.03 -15.05 -5.78
C ALA A 75 13.88 -13.53 -5.66
N GLU A 76 14.83 -12.86 -5.01
CA GLU A 76 14.83 -11.39 -4.92
C GLU A 76 15.03 -10.71 -6.28
N GLU A 77 15.93 -11.21 -7.12
CA GLU A 77 16.11 -10.70 -8.49
C GLU A 77 14.83 -10.85 -9.32
N TYR A 78 14.11 -11.98 -9.17
CA TYR A 78 12.84 -12.19 -9.85
C TYR A 78 11.73 -11.26 -9.35
N VAL A 79 11.62 -11.05 -8.03
CA VAL A 79 10.66 -10.09 -7.46
C VAL A 79 10.98 -8.66 -7.92
N ASN A 80 12.25 -8.26 -7.86
CA ASN A 80 12.71 -6.96 -8.37
C ASN A 80 12.46 -6.81 -9.88
N PHE A 81 12.60 -7.88 -10.64
CA PHE A 81 12.29 -7.90 -12.07
C PHE A 81 10.81 -7.66 -12.31
N ILE A 82 9.91 -8.36 -11.61
CA ILE A 82 8.47 -8.13 -11.69
C ILE A 82 8.17 -6.68 -11.33
N GLU A 83 8.61 -6.20 -10.17
CA GLU A 83 8.30 -4.84 -9.69
C GLU A 83 8.65 -3.76 -10.71
N ARG A 84 9.83 -3.85 -11.35
CA ARG A 84 10.27 -2.88 -12.35
C ARG A 84 9.51 -2.93 -13.66
N HIS A 85 8.97 -4.10 -14.04
CA HIS A 85 8.38 -4.33 -15.36
C HIS A 85 6.86 -4.43 -15.35
N THR A 86 6.24 -4.68 -14.19
CA THR A 86 4.78 -4.79 -14.07
C THR A 86 4.14 -3.58 -13.42
N ALA A 87 4.91 -2.67 -12.82
CA ALA A 87 4.37 -1.40 -12.36
C ALA A 87 3.80 -0.65 -13.58
N PRO A 88 2.48 -0.45 -13.67
CA PRO A 88 1.92 0.32 -14.75
C PRO A 88 2.51 1.72 -14.69
N ARG A 89 3.02 2.22 -15.82
CA ARG A 89 3.38 3.64 -15.92
C ARG A 89 2.13 4.43 -15.56
N ALA A 90 2.25 5.32 -14.58
CA ALA A 90 1.17 6.22 -14.24
C ALA A 90 0.75 6.94 -15.52
N MET A 91 -0.54 6.85 -15.86
CA MET A 91 -1.07 7.56 -17.02
C MET A 91 -0.88 9.06 -16.77
N PRO A 92 -0.17 9.77 -17.66
CA PRO A 92 0.12 11.15 -17.42
C PRO A 92 -1.17 11.99 -17.60
N LEU A 93 -1.28 13.07 -16.84
CA LEU A 93 -2.52 13.86 -16.72
C LEU A 93 -3.01 14.44 -18.06
N ASP A 94 -2.08 14.73 -18.96
CA ASP A 94 -2.30 15.16 -20.34
C ASP A 94 -2.96 14.08 -21.20
N GLU A 95 -2.56 12.81 -21.05
CA GLU A 95 -3.21 11.68 -21.73
C GLU A 95 -4.65 11.53 -21.25
N ILE A 96 -4.87 11.56 -19.92
CA ILE A 96 -6.21 11.52 -19.31
C ILE A 96 -7.07 12.68 -19.83
N ALA A 97 -6.52 13.91 -19.84
CA ALA A 97 -7.25 15.10 -20.28
C ALA A 97 -7.62 15.02 -21.76
N THR A 98 -6.75 14.47 -22.60
CA THR A 98 -6.99 14.33 -24.04
C THR A 98 -8.04 13.25 -24.32
N ALA A 99 -7.94 12.10 -23.66
CA ALA A 99 -8.94 11.03 -23.75
C ALA A 99 -10.32 11.48 -23.24
N THR A 100 -10.35 12.20 -22.11
CA THR A 100 -11.59 12.77 -21.53
C THR A 100 -12.27 13.75 -22.48
N ARG A 101 -11.49 14.56 -23.22
CA ARG A 101 -12.01 15.51 -24.22
C ARG A 101 -12.51 14.81 -25.48
N ALA A 102 -11.92 13.68 -25.85
CA ALA A 102 -12.37 12.87 -26.99
C ALA A 102 -13.64 12.07 -26.65
N ASP A 103 -13.84 11.73 -25.38
CA ASP A 103 -15.03 11.02 -24.91
C ASP A 103 -16.28 11.92 -24.96
N LYS A 104 -17.30 11.46 -25.70
CA LYS A 104 -18.54 12.19 -25.91
C LYS A 104 -19.36 12.32 -24.62
N THR A 105 -19.36 11.30 -23.76
CA THR A 105 -20.12 11.29 -22.51
C THR A 105 -19.52 12.26 -21.52
N LEU A 106 -18.20 12.19 -21.29
CA LEU A 106 -17.49 13.04 -20.34
C LEU A 106 -17.43 14.50 -20.80
N SER A 107 -17.29 14.75 -22.11
CA SER A 107 -17.36 16.11 -22.65
C SER A 107 -18.74 16.75 -22.49
N THR A 108 -19.80 15.95 -22.65
CA THR A 108 -21.17 16.40 -22.38
C THR A 108 -21.35 16.68 -20.88
N LEU A 109 -20.88 15.78 -20.01
CA LEU A 109 -20.91 15.96 -18.55
C LEU A 109 -20.20 17.25 -18.11
N VAL A 110 -18.99 17.53 -18.60
CA VAL A 110 -18.23 18.75 -18.30
C VAL A 110 -19.00 20.00 -18.75
N THR A 111 -19.62 19.95 -19.93
CA THR A 111 -20.45 21.05 -20.43
C THR A 111 -21.68 21.28 -19.54
N CYS A 112 -22.34 20.21 -19.11
CA CYS A 112 -23.50 20.26 -18.22
C CYS A 112 -23.13 20.80 -16.83
N LEU A 113 -21.97 20.44 -16.27
CA LEU A 113 -21.48 21.00 -15.01
C LEU A 113 -21.23 22.50 -15.10
N ARG A 114 -20.69 22.99 -16.23
CA ARG A 114 -20.43 24.42 -16.43
C ARG A 114 -21.69 25.24 -16.70
N THR A 115 -22.64 24.68 -17.44
CA THR A 115 -23.86 25.39 -17.90
C THR A 115 -25.08 25.10 -17.03
N ASN A 116 -24.99 24.16 -16.11
CA ASN A 116 -26.04 23.62 -15.24
C ASN A 116 -27.29 23.11 -15.99
N LYS A 117 -27.15 22.72 -17.27
CA LYS A 117 -28.23 22.20 -18.11
C LYS A 117 -28.09 20.69 -18.28
N TRP A 118 -28.97 19.91 -17.64
CA TRP A 118 -28.89 18.45 -17.53
C TRP A 118 -29.95 17.72 -18.38
N SER A 119 -30.08 18.06 -19.66
CA SER A 119 -31.23 17.65 -20.50
C SER A 119 -30.97 16.47 -21.45
N THR A 120 -29.97 15.62 -21.19
CA THR A 120 -29.55 14.56 -22.12
C THR A 120 -29.65 13.16 -21.50
N ASP A 121 -30.26 12.20 -22.19
CA ASP A 121 -30.49 10.82 -21.72
C ASP A 121 -29.21 10.07 -21.33
N ILE A 122 -28.09 10.41 -21.98
CA ILE A 122 -26.76 9.82 -21.74
C ILE A 122 -26.25 10.12 -20.30
N LEU A 123 -26.79 11.15 -19.64
CA LEU A 123 -26.37 11.59 -18.31
C LEU A 123 -27.22 11.04 -17.17
N THR A 124 -28.18 10.16 -17.46
CA THR A 124 -29.07 9.57 -16.45
C THR A 124 -28.33 8.86 -15.33
N SER A 125 -27.24 8.15 -15.66
CA SER A 125 -26.37 7.47 -14.68
C SER A 125 -25.53 8.44 -13.83
N PHE A 126 -25.31 9.67 -14.28
CA PHE A 126 -24.44 10.66 -13.63
C PHE A 126 -25.20 11.72 -12.80
N LYS A 127 -26.52 11.58 -12.64
CA LYS A 127 -27.37 12.54 -11.90
C LYS A 127 -26.96 12.70 -10.42
N HIS A 128 -26.34 11.68 -9.81
CA HIS A 128 -25.88 11.71 -8.42
C HIS A 128 -24.72 12.70 -8.20
N ILE A 129 -23.91 12.98 -9.22
CA ILE A 129 -22.77 13.91 -9.16
C ILE A 129 -23.23 15.37 -8.96
N LYS A 130 -24.48 15.68 -9.32
CA LYS A 130 -25.10 16.99 -9.09
C LYS A 130 -25.21 17.37 -7.60
N GLN A 131 -25.21 16.39 -6.69
CA GLN A 131 -25.52 16.60 -5.27
C GLN A 131 -24.29 16.79 -4.36
N SER A 132 -23.06 16.75 -4.89
CA SER A 132 -21.89 17.06 -4.07
C SER A 132 -21.80 18.57 -3.79
N PRO A 133 -21.83 19.01 -2.52
CA PRO A 133 -21.58 20.39 -2.18
C PRO A 133 -20.08 20.66 -2.37
N THR A 134 -19.76 21.70 -3.15
CA THR A 134 -18.47 22.39 -3.08
C THR A 134 -18.23 22.99 -1.70
#